data_AF-A0A0D6Z7L2-F1
#
_entry.id   AF-A0A0D6Z7L2-F1
#
_cell.length_a   1.000
_cell.length_b   1.000
_cell.length_c   1.000
_cell.angle_alpha   90.00
_cell.angle_beta   90.00
_cell.angle_gamma   90.00
#
_symmetry.space_group_name_H-M   'P 1'
#
loop_
_entity.id
_entity.type
_entity.pdbx_description
1 polymer ?
#
loop_
_entity_poly.entity_id
_entity_poly.type
_entity_poly.pdbx_seq_one_letter_code
_entity_poly.pdbx_strand_id
1 'polypeptide(L)'
;MLTGLIIVLLLLTLIFNRYVPVRNLQVVNGDEHGAIFVDLRDYQDSAKNPVNGAINIPCGYLKRYIKEIPNEQIILIASNEIEKNFGARLLKKYGYDVKGYTITGPSQ
;
A
#
# COMPACT_ATOMS: atom_id res chain seq x y z
N MET A 1 2.66 34.64 -13.80
CA MET A 1 1.90 33.56 -14.47
C MET A 1 2.63 32.22 -14.46
N LEU A 2 3.92 32.15 -14.84
CA LEU A 2 4.69 30.90 -14.84
C LEU A 2 4.86 30.23 -13.46
N THR A 3 5.15 31.01 -12.42
CA THR A 3 5.30 30.50 -11.04
C THR A 3 4.01 29.87 -10.51
N GLY A 4 2.87 30.51 -10.75
CA GLY A 4 1.55 29.96 -10.42
C GLY A 4 1.28 28.63 -11.12
N LEU A 5 1.64 28.50 -12.39
CA LEU A 5 1.50 27.24 -13.13
C LEU A 5 2.35 26.11 -12.53
N ILE A 6 3.60 26.39 -12.16
CA ILE A 6 4.49 25.40 -11.53
C ILE A 6 3.90 24.92 -10.19
N ILE A 7 3.39 25.84 -9.37
CA ILE A 7 2.76 25.49 -8.09
C ILE A 7 1.51 24.63 -8.31
N VAL A 8 0.66 24.98 -9.27
CA VAL A 8 -0.53 24.18 -9.60
C VAL A 8 -0.14 22.78 -10.06
N LEU A 9 0.84 22.63 -10.96
CA LEU A 9 1.31 21.32 -11.42
C LEU A 9 1.91 20.48 -10.28
N LEU A 10 2.67 21.11 -9.37
CA LEU A 10 3.20 20.45 -8.19
C LEU A 10 2.06 19.93 -7.29
N LEU A 11 1.08 20.78 -6.98
CA LEU A 11 -0.08 20.39 -6.16
C LEU A 11 -0.90 19.28 -6.80
N LEU A 12 -1.18 19.38 -8.11
CA LEU A 12 -1.86 18.33 -8.86
C LEU A 12 -1.11 17.00 -8.79
N THR A 13 0.22 17.03 -8.91
CA THR A 13 1.05 15.82 -8.81
C THR A 13 0.97 15.22 -7.41
N LEU A 14 1.04 16.04 -6.35
CA LEU A 14 0.94 15.58 -4.97
C LEU A 14 -0.44 14.98 -4.66
N ILE A 15 -1.51 15.64 -5.09
CA ILE A 15 -2.90 15.18 -4.92
C ILE A 15 -3.11 13.89 -5.72
N PHE A 16 -2.71 13.86 -6.99
CA PHE A 16 -2.84 12.69 -7.84
C PHE A 16 -2.14 11.48 -7.21
N ASN A 17 -0.90 11.65 -6.76
CA ASN A 17 -0.12 10.57 -6.17
C ASN A 17 -0.72 10.05 -4.85
N ARG A 18 -1.46 10.89 -4.12
CA ARG A 18 -2.08 10.54 -2.84
C ARG A 18 -3.46 9.92 -2.97
N TYR A 19 -4.32 10.43 -3.86
CA TYR A 19 -5.74 10.08 -3.88
C TYR A 19 -6.16 9.19 -5.05
N VAL A 20 -5.39 9.16 -6.15
CA VAL A 20 -5.82 8.39 -7.32
C VAL A 20 -5.61 6.89 -7.10
N PRO A 21 -6.65 6.06 -7.32
CA PRO A 21 -6.57 4.62 -7.16
C PRO A 21 -5.51 3.96 -8.04
N VAL A 22 -4.86 2.93 -7.50
CA VAL A 22 -4.05 2.01 -8.30
C VAL A 22 -4.98 1.03 -9.01
N ARG A 23 -4.90 0.97 -10.34
CA ARG A 23 -5.73 0.09 -11.17
C ARG A 23 -5.36 -1.39 -10.96
N ASN A 24 -6.32 -2.27 -11.27
CA ASN A 24 -6.17 -3.73 -11.28
C ASN A 24 -5.74 -4.32 -9.94
N LEU A 25 -6.29 -3.81 -8.85
CA LEU A 25 -6.16 -4.41 -7.53
C LEU A 25 -7.50 -5.05 -7.16
N GLN A 26 -7.47 -6.36 -6.87
CA GLN A 26 -8.65 -7.10 -6.45
C GLN A 26 -8.82 -7.02 -4.94
N VAL A 27 -10.06 -6.97 -4.46
CA VAL A 27 -10.35 -7.15 -3.03
C VAL A 27 -10.22 -8.63 -2.72
N VAL A 28 -9.35 -8.98 -1.77
CA VAL A 28 -9.10 -10.35 -1.34
C VAL A 28 -9.71 -10.57 0.04
N ASN A 29 -10.50 -11.64 0.17
CA ASN A 29 -11.10 -12.08 1.42
C ASN A 29 -10.54 -13.46 1.80
N GLY A 30 -9.43 -13.51 2.54
CA GLY A 30 -8.84 -14.76 3.04
C GLY A 30 -7.60 -15.25 2.28
N ASP A 31 -7.38 -16.56 2.33
CA ASP A 31 -6.13 -17.21 1.90
C ASP A 31 -5.98 -17.27 0.37
N GLU A 32 -5.09 -16.44 -0.16
CA GLU A 32 -4.55 -16.55 -1.52
C GLU A 32 -3.32 -17.47 -1.49
N HIS A 33 -3.46 -18.68 -2.00
CA HIS A 33 -2.36 -19.65 -2.02
C HIS A 33 -1.21 -19.17 -2.93
N GLY A 34 0.00 -19.08 -2.37
CA GLY A 34 1.20 -18.68 -3.11
C GLY A 34 1.41 -17.16 -3.25
N ALA A 35 0.60 -16.36 -2.56
CA ALA A 35 0.85 -14.92 -2.42
C ALA A 35 1.43 -14.61 -1.03
N ILE A 36 2.30 -13.61 -0.98
CA ILE A 36 2.77 -13.05 0.28
C ILE A 36 1.86 -11.90 0.71
N PHE A 37 1.57 -11.86 2.00
CA PHE A 37 0.83 -10.76 2.61
C PHE A 37 1.82 -9.72 3.15
N VAL A 38 1.65 -8.47 2.74
CA VAL A 38 2.43 -7.33 3.26
C VAL A 38 1.47 -6.42 4.01
N ASP A 39 1.66 -6.35 5.32
CA ASP A 39 0.84 -5.54 6.22
C ASP A 39 1.42 -4.14 6.37
N LEU A 40 0.69 -3.15 5.86
CA LEU A 40 1.08 -1.74 5.82
C LEU A 40 0.52 -0.94 6.98
N ARG A 41 -0.32 -1.54 7.82
CA ARG A 41 -0.91 -0.89 8.99
C ARG A 41 0.20 -0.49 9.96
N ASP A 42 -0.12 0.42 10.88
CA ASP A 42 0.80 0.70 11.97
C ASP A 42 0.97 -0.53 12.89
N TYR A 43 2.11 -0.58 13.60
CA TYR A 43 2.41 -1.71 14.45
C TYR A 43 1.37 -1.96 15.55
N GLN A 44 0.60 -0.95 15.97
CA GLN A 44 -0.41 -1.11 17.02
C GLN A 44 -1.64 -1.84 16.46
N ASP A 45 -2.12 -1.43 15.29
CA ASP A 45 -3.25 -2.07 14.62
C ASP A 45 -2.92 -3.51 14.23
N SER A 46 -1.72 -3.74 13.69
CA SER A 46 -1.26 -5.08 13.36
C SER A 46 -1.05 -5.97 14.59
N ALA A 47 -0.59 -5.42 15.71
CA ALA A 47 -0.44 -6.19 16.95
C ALA A 47 -1.79 -6.57 17.57
N LYS A 48 -2.81 -5.72 17.44
CA LYS A 48 -4.18 -6.01 17.93
C LYS A 48 -4.88 -7.09 17.11
N ASN A 49 -4.70 -7.07 15.79
CA ASN A 49 -5.31 -8.05 14.88
C ASN A 49 -4.25 -8.57 13.89
N PRO A 50 -3.36 -9.47 14.34
CA PRO A 50 -2.26 -9.98 13.53
C PRO A 50 -2.78 -10.88 12.42
N VAL A 51 -2.20 -10.73 11.23
CA VAL A 51 -2.44 -11.63 10.11
C VAL A 51 -1.26 -12.61 10.03
N ASN A 52 -1.55 -13.90 10.20
CA ASN A 52 -0.52 -14.93 10.23
C ASN A 52 0.22 -15.01 8.89
N GLY A 53 1.54 -15.12 8.93
CA GLY A 53 2.39 -15.16 7.74
C GLY A 53 2.58 -13.81 7.03
N ALA A 54 1.97 -12.72 7.50
CA ALA A 54 2.15 -11.41 6.90
C ALA A 54 3.49 -10.77 7.31
N ILE A 55 4.17 -10.15 6.34
CA ILE A 55 5.35 -9.32 6.57
C ILE A 55 4.87 -7.94 6.99
N ASN A 56 5.12 -7.57 8.25
CA ASN A 56 4.68 -6.30 8.80
C ASN A 56 5.68 -5.17 8.49
N ILE A 57 5.29 -4.26 7.59
CA ILE A 57 6.08 -3.08 7.24
C ILE A 57 5.11 -1.89 7.14
N PRO A 58 4.96 -1.09 8.21
CA PRO A 58 4.02 0.03 8.17
C PRO A 58 4.33 0.96 7.02
N CYS A 59 3.29 1.57 6.45
CA CYS A 59 3.34 2.37 5.23
C CYS A 59 4.47 3.43 5.24
N GLY A 60 4.70 4.09 6.37
CA GLY A 60 5.78 5.08 6.54
C GLY A 60 7.20 4.51 6.47
N TYR A 61 7.36 3.22 6.75
CA TYR A 61 8.64 2.49 6.68
C TYR A 61 8.82 1.69 5.40
N LEU A 62 7.77 1.54 4.59
CA LEU A 62 7.78 0.72 3.37
C LEU A 62 8.95 1.04 2.46
N LYS A 63 9.23 2.32 2.19
CA LYS A 63 10.36 2.71 1.32
C LYS A 63 11.72 2.24 1.85
N ARG A 64 11.89 2.19 3.17
CA ARG A 64 13.16 1.81 3.83
C ARG A 64 13.39 0.31 3.74
N TYR A 65 12.34 -0.48 3.96
CA TYR A 65 12.40 -1.94 4.08
C TYR A 65 11.85 -2.69 2.87
N ILE A 66 11.59 -1.99 1.76
CA ILE A 66 11.01 -2.60 0.55
C ILE A 66 11.80 -3.83 0.06
N LYS A 67 13.12 -3.83 0.23
CA LYS A 67 14.02 -4.92 -0.19
C LYS A 67 13.89 -6.18 0.64
N GLU A 68 13.24 -6.12 1.80
CA GLU A 68 12.99 -7.28 2.65
C GLU A 68 11.79 -8.10 2.16
N ILE A 69 10.99 -7.52 1.26
CA ILE A 69 9.83 -8.18 0.66
C ILE A 69 10.32 -9.15 -0.42
N PRO A 70 9.97 -10.45 -0.35
CA PRO A 70 10.26 -11.43 -1.39
C PRO A 70 9.67 -11.00 -2.73
N ASN A 71 10.33 -11.38 -3.83
CA ASN A 71 9.85 -11.08 -5.17
C ASN A 71 8.79 -12.10 -5.61
N GLU A 72 7.65 -12.06 -4.94
CA GLU A 72 6.47 -12.91 -5.15
C GLU A 72 5.23 -12.05 -5.37
N GLN A 73 4.09 -12.70 -5.65
CA GLN A 73 2.80 -12.02 -5.75
C GLN A 73 2.42 -11.41 -4.39
N ILE A 74 2.13 -10.11 -4.36
CA ILE A 74 1.79 -9.39 -3.13
C ILE A 74 0.29 -9.14 -3.02
N ILE A 75 -0.25 -9.47 -1.84
CA ILE A 75 -1.52 -8.97 -1.33
C ILE A 75 -1.25 -7.98 -0.19
N LEU A 76 -1.81 -6.78 -0.27
CA LEU A 76 -1.64 -5.75 0.76
C LEU A 76 -2.69 -5.87 1.85
N ILE A 77 -2.29 -5.66 3.10
CA ILE A 77 -3.22 -5.36 4.19
C ILE A 77 -3.02 -3.89 4.56
N ALA A 78 -4.11 -3.13 4.63
CA ALA A 78 -4.07 -1.70 4.92
C ALA A 78 -5.21 -1.26 5.83
N SER A 79 -5.07 -0.14 6.52
CA SER A 79 -6.13 0.44 7.35
C SER A 79 -7.13 1.25 6.52
N ASN A 80 -6.75 1.73 5.34
CA ASN A 80 -7.61 2.52 4.46
C ASN A 80 -7.13 2.56 2.99
N GLU A 81 -7.96 3.17 2.14
CA GLU A 81 -7.70 3.35 0.70
C GLU A 81 -6.43 4.17 0.38
N ILE A 82 -6.12 5.19 1.18
CA ILE A 82 -4.95 6.05 0.96
C ILE A 82 -3.67 5.24 1.19
N GLU A 83 -3.61 4.52 2.29
CA GLU A 83 -2.49 3.65 2.64
C GLU A 83 -2.29 2.55 1.59
N LYS A 84 -3.38 1.86 1.23
CA LYS A 84 -3.37 0.85 0.15
C LYS A 84 -2.86 1.43 -1.16
N ASN A 85 -3.36 2.59 -1.57
CA ASN A 85 -2.95 3.22 -2.83
C ASN A 85 -1.49 3.64 -2.81
N PHE A 86 -1.01 4.24 -1.72
CA PHE A 86 0.39 4.62 -1.57
C PHE A 86 1.29 3.38 -1.63
N GLY A 87 1.00 2.35 -0.83
CA GLY A 87 1.79 1.13 -0.77
C GLY A 87 1.85 0.39 -2.10
N ALA A 88 0.70 0.17 -2.72
CA ALA A 88 0.63 -0.49 -4.02
C ALA A 88 1.40 0.26 -5.10
N ARG A 89 1.31 1.59 -5.12
CA ARG A 89 2.01 2.42 -6.11
C ARG A 89 3.52 2.39 -5.89
N LEU A 90 3.95 2.45 -4.64
CA LEU A 90 5.37 2.37 -4.29
C LEU A 90 5.94 1.01 -4.67
N LEU A 91 5.28 -0.09 -4.31
CA LEU A 91 5.71 -1.44 -4.66
C LEU A 91 5.77 -1.67 -6.16
N LYS A 92 4.72 -1.29 -6.91
CA LYS A 92 4.72 -1.36 -8.38
C LYS A 92 5.86 -0.53 -9.00
N LYS A 93 6.15 0.65 -8.45
CA LYS A 93 7.28 1.48 -8.89
C LYS A 93 8.65 0.78 -8.70
N TYR A 94 8.77 -0.09 -7.71
CA TYR A 94 9.98 -0.87 -7.45
C TYR A 94 9.98 -2.25 -8.13
N GLY A 95 8.96 -2.56 -8.96
CA GLY A 95 8.91 -3.77 -9.78
C GLY A 95 8.17 -4.96 -9.15
N TYR A 96 7.51 -4.78 -8.01
CA TYR A 96 6.75 -5.85 -7.36
C TYR A 96 5.37 -6.07 -8.00
N ASP A 97 4.92 -7.31 -8.00
CA ASP A 97 3.61 -7.71 -8.54
C ASP A 97 2.51 -7.64 -7.46
N VAL A 98 1.91 -6.45 -7.32
CA VAL A 98 0.78 -6.25 -6.40
C VAL A 98 -0.54 -6.58 -7.10
N LYS A 99 -1.20 -7.67 -6.66
CA LYS A 99 -2.43 -8.20 -7.26
C LYS A 99 -3.71 -7.81 -6.54
N GLY A 100 -3.62 -7.63 -5.23
CA GLY A 100 -4.81 -7.40 -4.43
C GLY A 100 -4.53 -6.74 -3.11
N TYR A 101 -5.61 -6.55 -2.37
CA TYR A 101 -5.57 -5.93 -1.05
C TYR A 101 -6.75 -6.37 -0.20
N THR A 102 -6.60 -6.20 1.11
CA THR A 102 -7.66 -6.20 2.08
C THR A 102 -7.54 -4.94 2.94
N ILE A 103 -8.69 -4.38 3.33
CA ILE A 103 -8.74 -3.24 4.26
C ILE A 103 -9.27 -3.76 5.59
N THR A 104 -8.44 -3.68 6.61
CA THR A 104 -8.71 -4.23 7.95
C THR A 104 -8.36 -3.21 9.04
N GLY A 105 -8.70 -1.94 8.79
CA GLY A 105 -8.65 -0.89 9.80
C GLY A 105 -9.76 -1.07 10.84
N PRO A 106 -9.68 -0.41 12.01
CA PRO A 106 -10.84 -0.30 12.88
C PRO A 106 -11.99 0.30 12.05
N SER A 107 -13.16 -0.35 12.08
CA SER A 107 -14.40 0.27 11.62
C SER A 107 -14.51 1.64 12.31
N GLN A 108 -14.38 2.71 11.55
CA GLN A 108 -14.83 4.03 12.03
C GLN A 108 -16.34 4.02 12.17
#